data_AF-A0A946NKZ1-F1
#
_entry.id   AF-A0A946NKZ1-F1
#
_cell.length_a   1.000
_cell.length_b   1.000
_cell.length_c   1.000
_cell.angle_alpha   90.00
_cell.angle_beta   90.00
_cell.angle_gamma   90.00
#
_symmetry.space_group_name_H-M   'P 1'
#
loop_
_entity.id
_entity.type
_entity.pdbx_description
1 polymer ?
#
loop_
_entity_poly.entity_id
_entity_poly.type
_entity_poly.pdbx_seq_one_letter_code
_entity_poly.pdbx_strand_id
1 'polypeptide(L)'
;MESVKQIIRDIPDFPKEGIVFKDITPLLADASAFGKTISTLKERYAGKQIDTIVGVEARGFIFASALAYALEAGTTMIRKPGKLPYKTFQETYS
;
A
#
# COMPACT_ATOMS: atom_id res chain seq x y z
N MET A 1 13.62 -12.40 2.26
CA MET A 1 13.10 -11.04 1.98
C MET A 1 14.06 -10.21 1.12
N GLU A 2 15.34 -10.61 0.93
CA GLU A 2 16.31 -9.96 0.02
C GLU A 2 15.73 -9.56 -1.34
N SER A 3 14.97 -10.45 -1.98
CA SER A 3 14.50 -10.27 -3.37
C SER A 3 13.55 -9.09 -3.58
N VAL A 4 12.76 -8.71 -2.56
CA VAL A 4 11.76 -7.63 -2.69
C VAL A 4 12.39 -6.26 -2.41
N LYS A 5 13.41 -6.20 -1.54
CA LYS A 5 14.12 -4.93 -1.27
C LYS A 5 14.98 -4.50 -2.46
N GLN A 6 15.55 -5.46 -3.20
CA GLN A 6 16.41 -5.18 -4.35
C GLN A 6 15.65 -4.64 -5.56
N ILE A 7 14.35 -4.93 -5.69
CA ILE A 7 13.52 -4.44 -6.81
C ILE A 7 12.99 -3.02 -6.56
N ILE A 8 13.03 -2.52 -5.32
CA ILE A 8 12.67 -1.13 -5.03
C ILE A 8 13.84 -0.23 -5.39
N ARG A 9 13.58 0.77 -6.21
CA ARG A 9 14.59 1.73 -6.67
C ARG A 9 14.62 2.94 -5.75
N ASP A 10 15.83 3.37 -5.40
CA ASP A 10 16.06 4.63 -4.69
C ASP A 10 16.22 5.77 -5.70
N ILE A 11 15.42 6.82 -5.53
CA ILE A 11 15.51 8.06 -6.30
C ILE A 11 15.98 9.17 -5.34
N PRO A 12 17.25 9.60 -5.41
CA PRO A 12 17.74 10.71 -4.60
C PRO A 12 17.06 12.03 -5.02
N ASP A 13 16.93 12.93 -4.05
CA ASP A 13 16.46 14.32 -4.20
C ASP A 13 15.07 14.48 -4.82
N PHE A 14 14.17 13.52 -4.57
CA PHE A 14 12.79 13.57 -5.05
C PHE A 14 11.77 13.49 -3.91
N PRO A 15 10.72 14.32 -3.89
CA PRO A 15 10.44 15.43 -4.83
C PRO A 15 11.24 16.71 -4.52
N LYS A 16 12.12 16.68 -3.52
CA LYS A 16 12.99 17.80 -3.12
C LYS A 16 14.32 17.25 -2.59
N GLU A 17 15.33 18.11 -2.60
CA GLU A 17 16.68 17.82 -2.11
C GLU A 17 16.66 17.24 -0.68
N GLY A 18 17.52 16.24 -0.46
CA GLY A 18 17.66 15.53 0.82
C GLY A 18 16.66 14.40 1.05
N ILE A 19 15.74 14.13 0.12
CA ILE A 19 14.81 12.98 0.21
C ILE A 19 15.27 11.85 -0.72
N VAL A 20 15.47 10.65 -0.16
CA VAL A 20 15.58 9.41 -0.95
C VAL A 20 14.20 8.79 -1.10
N PHE A 21 13.60 8.97 -2.27
CA PHE A 21 12.28 8.42 -2.58
C PHE A 21 12.37 6.94 -2.94
N LYS A 22 11.54 6.13 -2.29
CA LYS A 22 11.40 4.71 -2.59
C LYS A 22 10.39 4.51 -3.72
N ASP A 23 10.90 4.26 -4.92
CA ASP A 23 10.10 3.97 -6.09
C ASP A 23 9.74 2.48 -6.14
N ILE A 24 8.47 2.21 -5.89
CA ILE A 24 7.88 0.86 -5.88
C ILE A 24 7.43 0.40 -7.27
N THR A 25 7.49 1.25 -8.30
CA THR A 25 6.95 0.89 -9.62
C THR A 25 7.59 -0.34 -10.26
N PRO A 26 8.91 -0.64 -10.09
CA PRO A 26 9.46 -1.88 -10.63
C PRO A 26 8.92 -3.12 -9.91
N LEU A 27 8.67 -3.03 -8.59
CA LEU A 27 8.02 -4.10 -7.83
C LEU A 27 6.61 -4.36 -8.35
N LEU A 28 5.86 -3.30 -8.67
CA LEU A 28 4.50 -3.42 -9.19
C LEU A 28 4.46 -3.98 -10.62
N ALA A 29 5.50 -3.69 -11.43
CA ALA A 29 5.60 -4.16 -12.81
C ALA A 29 6.02 -5.65 -12.90
N ASP A 30 6.71 -6.17 -11.87
CA ASP A 30 7.09 -7.58 -11.79
C ASP A 30 5.97 -8.40 -11.12
N ALA A 31 5.27 -9.22 -11.92
CA ALA A 31 4.14 -10.03 -11.45
C ALA A 31 4.54 -11.01 -10.33
N SER A 32 5.75 -11.57 -10.38
CA SER A 32 6.25 -12.51 -9.38
C SER A 32 6.55 -11.81 -8.06
N ALA A 33 7.24 -10.66 -8.11
CA ALA A 33 7.57 -9.86 -6.95
C ALA A 33 6.31 -9.29 -6.28
N PHE A 34 5.37 -8.76 -7.07
CA PHE A 34 4.10 -8.26 -6.55
C PHE A 34 3.28 -9.39 -5.92
N GLY A 35 3.11 -10.52 -6.62
CA GLY A 35 2.41 -11.69 -6.10
C GLY A 35 3.02 -12.20 -4.79
N LYS A 36 4.35 -12.33 -4.72
CA LYS A 36 5.06 -12.73 -3.50
C LYS A 36 4.87 -11.74 -2.36
N THR A 37 4.84 -10.45 -2.66
CA THR A 37 4.59 -9.38 -1.68
C THR A 37 3.20 -9.54 -1.06
N ILE A 38 2.16 -9.71 -1.88
CA ILE A 38 0.79 -9.91 -1.39
C ILE A 38 0.67 -11.22 -0.62
N SER A 39 1.25 -12.31 -1.10
CA SER A 39 1.24 -13.60 -0.40
C SER A 39 1.90 -13.52 0.97
N THR A 40 3.04 -12.82 1.07
CA THR A 40 3.75 -12.60 2.35
C THR A 40 2.90 -11.78 3.32
N LEU A 41 2.19 -10.75 2.83
CA LEU A 41 1.27 -9.97 3.65
C LEU A 41 0.07 -10.81 4.10
N LYS A 42 -0.52 -11.61 3.20
CA LYS A 42 -1.62 -12.54 3.53
C LYS A 42 -1.21 -13.51 4.63
N GLU A 43 -0.05 -14.15 4.48
CA GLU A 43 0.48 -15.11 5.47
C GLU A 43 0.69 -14.46 6.84
N ARG A 44 1.22 -13.23 6.89
CA ARG A 44 1.38 -12.48 8.13
C ARG A 44 0.06 -12.28 8.90
N TYR A 45 -1.06 -12.18 8.18
CA TYR A 45 -2.39 -11.98 8.75
C TYR A 45 -3.24 -13.26 8.75
N ALA A 46 -2.67 -14.41 8.40
CA ALA A 46 -3.39 -15.68 8.39
C ALA A 46 -3.95 -16.01 9.78
N GLY A 47 -5.20 -16.49 9.82
CA GLY A 47 -5.91 -16.81 11.06
C GLY A 47 -6.46 -15.58 11.81
N LYS A 48 -6.20 -14.36 11.34
CA LYS A 48 -6.88 -13.17 11.84
C LYS A 48 -8.16 -12.95 11.04
N GLN A 49 -9.27 -12.74 11.74
CA GLN A 49 -10.51 -12.29 11.10
C GLN A 49 -10.36 -10.80 10.81
N ILE A 50 -10.06 -10.45 9.56
CA ILE A 50 -9.95 -9.08 9.10
C ILE A 50 -11.15 -8.79 8.22
N ASP A 51 -12.02 -7.88 8.65
CA ASP A 51 -13.21 -7.51 7.88
C ASP A 51 -12.93 -6.44 6.83
N THR A 52 -11.93 -5.57 7.06
CA THR A 52 -11.64 -4.44 6.18
C THR A 52 -10.15 -4.08 6.17
N ILE A 53 -9.61 -3.88 4.97
CA ILE A 53 -8.29 -3.27 4.74
C ILE A 53 -8.48 -1.81 4.33
N VAL A 54 -7.69 -0.92 4.91
CA VAL A 54 -7.75 0.50 4.61
C VAL A 54 -6.52 0.94 3.82
N GLY A 55 -6.73 1.50 2.64
CA GLY A 55 -5.66 2.07 1.81
C GLY A 55 -5.53 3.58 2.00
N VAL A 56 -4.32 4.07 2.26
CA VAL A 56 -4.01 5.50 2.28
C VAL A 56 -3.59 5.95 0.89
N GLU A 57 -4.12 7.10 0.44
CA GLU A 57 -3.93 7.53 -0.93
C GLU A 57 -2.47 7.83 -1.33
N ALA A 58 -2.10 7.75 -2.60
CA ALA A 58 -2.79 6.98 -3.65
C ALA A 58 -2.20 5.57 -3.77
N ARG A 59 -0.87 5.45 -3.60
CA ARG A 59 -0.13 4.20 -3.80
C ARG A 59 -0.52 3.10 -2.82
N GLY A 60 -0.99 3.45 -1.62
CA GLY A 60 -1.49 2.47 -0.65
C GLY A 60 -2.72 1.70 -1.15
N PHE A 61 -3.51 2.27 -2.06
CA PHE A 61 -4.69 1.59 -2.62
C PHE A 61 -4.32 0.31 -3.37
N ILE A 62 -3.16 0.27 -4.02
CA ILE A 62 -2.74 -0.88 -4.83
C ILE A 62 -2.57 -2.12 -3.95
N PHE A 63 -1.82 -1.99 -2.87
CA PHE A 63 -1.60 -3.08 -1.92
C PHE A 63 -2.84 -3.38 -1.09
N ALA A 64 -3.57 -2.34 -0.65
CA ALA A 64 -4.78 -2.51 0.15
C ALA A 64 -5.84 -3.33 -0.59
N SER A 65 -6.13 -3.00 -1.85
CA SER A 65 -7.10 -3.71 -2.67
C SER A 65 -6.67 -5.15 -2.95
N ALA A 66 -5.39 -5.37 -3.29
CA ALA A 66 -4.88 -6.72 -3.55
C ALA A 66 -4.88 -7.61 -2.31
N LEU A 67 -4.50 -7.06 -1.15
CA LEU A 67 -4.52 -7.78 0.12
C LEU A 67 -5.94 -8.07 0.60
N ALA A 68 -6.86 -7.10 0.47
CA ALA A 68 -8.27 -7.30 0.80
C ALA A 68 -8.87 -8.46 -0.01
N TYR A 69 -8.63 -8.48 -1.32
CA TYR A 69 -9.02 -9.58 -2.18
C TYR A 69 -8.42 -10.91 -1.71
N ALA A 70 -7.11 -10.93 -1.42
CA ALA A 70 -6.42 -12.15 -1.01
C ALA A 70 -6.88 -12.69 0.36
N LEU A 71 -7.40 -11.84 1.24
CA LEU A 71 -7.93 -12.18 2.57
C LEU A 71 -9.45 -12.34 2.59
N GLU A 72 -10.14 -12.19 1.46
CA GLU A 72 -11.61 -12.21 1.38
C GLU A 72 -12.28 -11.16 2.30
N ALA A 73 -11.64 -9.99 2.41
CA ALA A 73 -12.07 -8.87 3.22
C ALA A 73 -12.59 -7.70 2.36
N GLY A 74 -13.31 -6.77 3.00
CA GLY A 74 -13.64 -5.48 2.40
C GLY A 74 -12.42 -4.56 2.25
N THR A 75 -12.55 -3.51 1.44
CA THR A 75 -11.53 -2.45 1.33
C THR A 75 -12.16 -1.06 1.35
N THR A 76 -11.47 -0.09 1.93
CA THR A 76 -11.89 1.33 1.93
C THR A 76 -10.72 2.28 1.79
N MET A 77 -11.00 3.54 1.45
CA MET A 77 -10.01 4.55 1.09
C MET A 77 -9.93 5.66 2.14
N ILE A 78 -8.72 5.97 2.60
CA ILE A 78 -8.40 7.23 3.27
C ILE A 78 -7.76 8.17 2.24
N ARG A 79 -8.28 9.38 2.16
CA ARG A 79 -7.83 10.39 1.19
C ARG A 79 -7.61 11.74 1.86
N LYS A 80 -6.82 12.62 1.22
CA LYS A 80 -6.73 14.02 1.63
C LYS A 80 -8.11 14.70 1.65
N PRO A 81 -8.28 15.77 2.45
CA PRO A 81 -9.53 16.51 2.54
C PRO A 81 -10.09 16.89 1.15
N GLY A 82 -11.41 16.78 1.00
CA GLY A 82 -12.13 17.12 -0.23
C GLY A 82 -12.06 16.08 -1.37
N LYS A 83 -11.45 14.91 -1.15
CA LYS A 83 -11.37 13.85 -2.18
C LYS A 83 -12.43 12.75 -2.07
N LEU A 84 -13.13 12.63 -0.94
CA LEU A 84 -14.24 11.69 -0.76
C LEU A 84 -15.57 12.44 -0.98
N PRO A 85 -16.52 11.87 -1.74
CA PRO A 85 -17.73 12.58 -2.17
C PRO A 85 -18.90 12.52 -1.17
N TYR A 86 -18.81 11.68 -0.13
CA TYR A 86 -19.89 11.47 0.84
C TYR A 86 -19.48 11.94 2.24
N LYS A 87 -20.31 11.70 3.26
CA LYS A 87 -20.02 12.04 4.65
C LYS A 87 -18.66 11.47 5.08
N THR A 88 -17.78 12.34 5.57
CA THR A 88 -16.42 12.00 5.99
C THR A 88 -16.18 12.28 7.46
N PHE A 89 -15.25 11.53 8.06
CA PHE A 89 -14.60 11.87 9.33
C PHE A 89 -13.18 12.38 9.05
N GLN A 90 -12.70 13.36 9.81
CA GLN A 90 -11.36 13.91 9.70
C GLN A 90 -10.80 14.13 11.11
N GLU A 91 -9.54 13.74 11.32
CA GLU A 91 -8.81 13.96 12.57
C GLU A 91 -7.49 14.70 12.26
N THR A 92 -7.08 15.60 13.15
CA THR A 92 -5.79 16.31 13.05
C THR A 92 -4.96 15.99 14.28
N TYR A 93 -3.68 15.66 14.08
CA TYR A 93 -2.75 15.33 15.15
C TYR A 93 -1.67 16.40 15.24
N SER A 94 -1.25 16.72 16.47
CA SER A 94 -0.20 17.70 16.80
C SER A 94 1.13 17.02 17.08
#